data_AF-A0A959M6V8-F1
#
_entry.id   AF-A0A959M6V8-F1
#
_cell.length_a   1.000
_cell.length_b   1.000
_cell.length_c   1.000
_cell.angle_alpha   90.00
_cell.angle_beta   90.00
_cell.angle_gamma   90.00
#
_symmetry.space_group_name_H-M   'P 1'
#
loop_
_entity.id
_entity.type
_entity.pdbx_description
1 polymer ?
#
loop_
_entity_poly.entity_id
_entity_poly.type
_entity_poly.pdbx_seq_one_letter_code
_entity_poly.pdbx_strand_id
1 'polypeptide(L)'
;MDLYIQFGYGMMRMCEELVDNWNDSTVILSPRDLSQDQMDRLSNSIFDKGGKVVLDPQFYIPRSDHTRLNAHGFWPEDYQTQLFNQSVISQMLEVLKNEYNDKLNTSFFITPGIYSSDINEDWYNLNSIILNEVDKLKIEQPKYATICLSNEVVKSEELIHLALEYIEDWNVEGIYLVAEPPNNNYLIEDPIWLLNLLDLVAGIKLQRKKVVIGYANHQLLCLASAKADAIASGNWLNVRSFNTDRFNAPPPDGVGRRSTWYYCPQALSEYQIPMLDMGYRLGVSDQLATDASFNSSYSDVLFSGAQPSSTSYGESDSFKHYLQCLRTQSLRSVKPTYEQTKQSVRMQFETASMLTDFLQNNGIRGKNRDFSNVVDSSLAALTAFDKLRGLRLNHRWANL
;
A
#
# COMPACT_ATOMS: atom_id res chain seq x y z
N MET A 1 4.14 -8.02 9.87
CA MET A 1 3.97 -7.04 8.79
C MET A 1 2.97 -6.03 9.29
N ASP A 2 3.33 -4.76 9.31
CA ASP A 2 2.45 -3.70 9.81
C ASP A 2 1.50 -3.22 8.71
N LEU A 3 0.44 -2.52 9.12
CA LEU A 3 -0.36 -1.69 8.21
C LEU A 3 -0.08 -0.23 8.50
N TYR A 4 0.42 0.49 7.50
CA TYR A 4 0.52 1.95 7.52
C TYR A 4 -0.71 2.57 6.85
N ILE A 5 -1.10 3.76 7.30
CA ILE A 5 -2.21 4.51 6.71
C ILE A 5 -1.66 5.36 5.57
N GLN A 6 -1.91 4.95 4.32
CA GLN A 6 -1.61 5.76 3.14
C GLN A 6 -2.60 6.92 3.08
N PHE A 7 -2.13 8.15 3.26
CA PHE A 7 -3.01 9.31 3.29
C PHE A 7 -3.63 9.57 1.90
N GLY A 8 -4.92 9.90 1.91
CA GLY A 8 -5.70 10.29 0.75
C GLY A 8 -6.69 11.40 1.09
N TYR A 9 -7.38 11.90 0.07
CA TYR A 9 -8.34 12.98 0.23
C TYR A 9 -9.37 12.68 1.33
N GLY A 10 -9.54 13.64 2.25
CA GLY A 10 -10.55 13.60 3.32
C GLY A 10 -10.19 12.72 4.52
N MET A 11 -8.93 12.30 4.67
CA MET A 11 -8.54 11.34 5.72
C MET A 11 -8.11 11.94 7.07
N MET A 12 -7.92 13.27 7.23
CA MET A 12 -7.33 13.85 8.46
C MET A 12 -7.98 13.33 9.75
N ARG A 13 -9.28 13.58 9.92
CA ARG A 13 -10.04 13.11 11.10
C ARG A 13 -10.04 11.59 11.24
N MET A 14 -10.08 10.86 10.12
CA MET A 14 -10.07 9.40 10.12
C MET A 14 -8.72 8.85 10.59
N CYS A 15 -7.61 9.45 10.16
CA CYS A 15 -6.27 9.09 10.64
C CYS A 15 -6.19 9.30 12.15
N GLU A 16 -6.67 10.44 12.66
CA GLU A 16 -6.71 10.71 14.09
C GLU A 16 -7.55 9.67 14.86
N GLU A 17 -8.77 9.37 14.41
CA GLU A 17 -9.63 8.36 15.02
C GLU A 17 -9.00 6.96 14.99
N LEU A 18 -8.39 6.56 13.88
CA LEU A 18 -7.77 5.24 13.76
C LEU A 18 -6.51 5.12 14.62
N VAL A 19 -5.66 6.14 14.65
CA VAL A 19 -4.45 6.13 15.50
C VAL A 19 -4.82 6.08 16.98
N ASP A 20 -5.78 6.89 17.41
CA ASP A 20 -6.28 6.87 18.80
C ASP A 20 -6.78 5.47 19.19
N ASN A 21 -7.60 4.85 18.33
CA ASN A 21 -8.13 3.51 18.58
C ASN A 21 -7.06 2.42 18.57
N TRP A 22 -6.01 2.58 17.76
CA TRP A 22 -4.94 1.58 17.61
C TRP A 22 -3.84 1.73 18.65
N ASN A 23 -3.73 2.90 19.29
CA ASN A 23 -2.63 3.31 20.18
C ASN A 23 -1.22 3.21 19.58
N ASP A 24 -1.08 2.92 18.28
CA ASP A 24 0.17 2.90 17.51
C ASP A 24 -0.16 2.71 16.02
N SER A 25 0.32 3.61 15.17
CA SER A 25 0.27 3.46 13.72
C SER A 25 1.20 4.45 13.06
N THR A 26 1.59 4.15 11.82
CA THR A 26 2.31 5.11 10.97
C THR A 26 1.39 5.64 9.88
N VAL A 27 1.28 6.96 9.77
CA VAL A 27 0.58 7.64 8.67
C VAL A 27 1.58 8.12 7.64
N ILE A 28 1.42 7.70 6.39
CA ILE A 28 2.20 8.18 5.24
C ILE A 28 1.51 9.41 4.67
N LEU A 29 2.07 10.59 4.93
CA LEU A 29 1.57 11.88 4.47
C LEU A 29 1.73 12.03 2.95
N SER A 30 0.81 12.76 2.34
CA SER A 30 0.73 12.94 0.88
C SER A 30 0.75 14.42 0.52
N PRO A 31 1.82 14.96 -0.09
CA PRO A 31 1.88 16.34 -0.60
C PRO A 31 0.86 16.60 -1.70
N ARG A 32 0.43 15.56 -2.42
CA ARG A 32 -0.68 15.67 -3.35
C ARG A 32 -2.00 16.05 -2.64
N ASP A 33 -2.25 15.52 -1.45
CA ASP A 33 -3.53 15.67 -0.75
C ASP A 33 -3.51 16.64 0.43
N LEU A 34 -2.33 17.05 0.91
CA LEU A 34 -2.16 17.95 2.05
C LEU A 34 -1.27 19.13 1.68
N SER A 35 -1.66 20.35 2.06
CA SER A 35 -0.70 21.47 2.15
C SER A 35 0.26 21.28 3.32
N GLN A 36 1.39 22.01 3.33
CA GLN A 36 2.36 21.96 4.41
C GLN A 36 1.73 22.25 5.79
N ASP A 37 0.92 23.31 5.91
CA ASP A 37 0.20 23.63 7.16
C ASP A 37 -0.74 22.53 7.64
N GLN A 38 -1.32 21.76 6.71
CA GLN A 38 -2.18 20.62 7.06
C GLN A 38 -1.35 19.42 7.50
N MET A 39 -0.17 19.19 6.91
CA MET A 39 0.77 18.18 7.38
C MET A 39 1.23 18.49 8.80
N ASP A 40 1.65 19.73 9.09
CA ASP A 40 2.10 20.13 10.43
C ASP A 40 1.02 19.87 11.48
N ARG A 41 -0.21 20.30 11.19
CA ARG A 41 -1.36 20.09 12.09
C ARG A 41 -1.69 18.62 12.29
N LEU A 42 -1.71 17.84 11.21
CA LEU A 42 -2.01 16.42 11.29
C LEU A 42 -0.91 15.68 12.05
N SER A 43 0.35 15.92 11.74
CA SER A 43 1.50 15.28 12.41
C SER A 43 1.45 15.47 13.91
N ASN A 44 1.24 16.70 14.38
CA ASN A 44 1.09 16.98 15.81
C ASN A 44 -0.06 16.19 16.43
N SER A 45 -1.24 16.17 15.79
CA SER A 45 -2.40 15.41 16.29
C SER A 45 -2.16 13.89 16.31
N ILE A 46 -1.39 13.36 15.35
CA ILE A 46 -1.00 11.95 15.30
C ILE A 46 0.00 11.62 16.42
N PHE A 47 0.99 12.48 16.67
CA PHE A 47 1.95 12.29 17.78
C PHE A 47 1.26 12.35 19.14
N ASP A 48 0.34 13.29 19.36
CA ASP A 48 -0.41 13.41 20.61
C ASP A 48 -1.22 12.14 20.94
N LYS A 49 -1.54 11.34 19.91
CA LYS A 49 -2.25 10.05 20.02
C LYS A 49 -1.32 8.83 20.01
N GLY A 50 -0.01 9.03 20.15
CA GLY A 50 1.00 7.97 20.17
C GLY A 50 1.34 7.37 18.80
N GLY A 51 0.87 8.00 17.71
CA GLY A 51 1.19 7.59 16.35
C GLY A 51 2.51 8.16 15.84
N LYS A 52 2.83 7.76 14.62
CA LYS A 52 4.02 8.16 13.86
C LYS A 52 3.60 8.70 12.51
N VAL A 53 4.43 9.56 11.94
CA VAL A 53 4.26 10.01 10.56
C VAL A 53 5.51 9.73 9.75
N VAL A 54 5.31 9.56 8.45
CA VAL A 54 6.36 9.63 7.42
C VAL A 54 5.84 10.41 6.24
N LEU A 55 6.72 11.00 5.45
CA LEU A 55 6.34 11.70 4.23
C LEU A 55 6.73 10.87 3.02
N ASP A 56 5.76 10.54 2.17
CA ASP A 56 6.05 10.12 0.80
C ASP A 56 6.16 11.40 -0.07
N PRO A 57 7.35 11.74 -0.63
CA PRO A 57 7.50 12.93 -1.46
C PRO A 57 6.63 12.92 -2.72
N GLN A 58 6.15 11.75 -3.16
CA GLN A 58 5.30 11.56 -4.34
C GLN A 58 5.89 12.13 -5.63
N PHE A 59 7.23 12.14 -5.74
CA PHE A 59 7.96 12.66 -6.89
C PHE A 59 8.01 11.68 -8.09
N TYR A 60 6.97 10.85 -8.24
CA TYR A 60 6.91 9.77 -9.24
C TYR A 60 6.80 10.29 -10.67
N ILE A 61 6.01 11.35 -10.86
CA ILE A 61 5.76 11.99 -12.16
C ILE A 61 6.22 13.45 -12.03
N PRO A 62 7.49 13.74 -12.30
CA PRO A 62 8.01 15.09 -12.16
C PRO A 62 7.33 16.11 -13.09
N ARG A 63 6.74 15.63 -14.20
CA ARG A 63 5.95 16.41 -15.16
C ARG A 63 4.47 16.53 -14.76
N SER A 64 4.12 16.16 -13.53
CA SER A 64 2.79 16.35 -12.96
C SER A 64 2.32 17.79 -13.17
N ASP A 65 1.06 17.97 -13.52
CA ASP A 65 0.35 19.25 -13.55
C ASP A 65 -0.59 19.43 -12.34
N HIS A 66 -0.41 18.60 -11.29
CA HIS A 66 -1.25 18.65 -10.10
C HIS A 66 -0.86 19.85 -9.21
N THR A 67 -1.70 20.88 -9.24
CA THR A 67 -1.46 22.19 -8.61
C THR A 67 -0.99 22.13 -7.15
N ARG A 68 -1.62 21.30 -6.29
CA ARG A 68 -1.20 21.20 -4.88
C ARG A 68 0.15 20.54 -4.71
N LEU A 69 0.42 19.50 -5.51
CA LEU A 69 1.66 18.73 -5.40
C LEU A 69 2.86 19.61 -5.79
N ASN A 70 2.71 20.34 -6.90
CA ASN A 70 3.72 21.26 -7.41
C ASN A 70 3.88 22.54 -6.56
N ALA A 71 2.95 22.84 -5.65
CA ALA A 71 3.03 24.01 -4.78
C ALA A 71 3.94 23.80 -3.56
N HIS A 72 4.41 22.57 -3.32
CA HIS A 72 5.35 22.29 -2.25
C HIS A 72 6.76 22.78 -2.61
N GLY A 73 7.44 23.43 -1.66
CA GLY A 73 8.73 24.09 -1.91
C GLY A 73 9.89 23.18 -2.31
N PHE A 74 9.76 21.86 -2.16
CA PHE A 74 10.76 20.90 -2.67
C PHE A 74 10.53 20.55 -4.14
N TRP A 75 9.35 20.84 -4.71
CA TRP A 75 9.06 20.55 -6.10
C TRP A 75 9.80 21.56 -7.00
N PRO A 76 10.65 21.12 -7.93
CA PRO A 76 11.44 22.02 -8.76
C PRO A 76 10.57 22.78 -9.79
N GLU A 77 10.90 24.05 -10.05
CA GLU A 77 10.16 24.90 -11.00
C GLU A 77 10.39 24.50 -12.48
N ASP A 78 11.60 24.09 -12.86
CA ASP A 78 11.92 23.65 -14.23
C ASP A 78 12.69 22.33 -14.24
N TYR A 79 11.95 21.24 -14.45
CA TYR A 79 12.49 19.89 -14.44
C TYR A 79 12.96 19.38 -15.81
N GLN A 80 12.62 20.06 -16.92
CA GLN A 80 12.77 19.49 -18.28
C GLN A 80 14.23 19.22 -18.68
N THR A 81 15.19 19.89 -18.06
CA THR A 81 16.64 19.81 -18.38
C THR A 81 17.52 19.45 -17.18
N GLN A 82 16.96 19.34 -15.97
CA GLN A 82 17.72 19.42 -14.72
C GLN A 82 17.69 18.15 -13.87
N LEU A 83 17.11 17.07 -14.41
CA LEU A 83 16.98 15.77 -13.75
C LEU A 83 18.31 15.16 -13.28
N PHE A 84 19.36 15.42 -14.03
CA PHE A 84 20.73 15.01 -13.73
C PHE A 84 21.56 16.15 -13.13
N ASN A 85 20.94 17.30 -12.87
CA ASN A 85 21.62 18.41 -12.22
C ASN A 85 21.65 18.17 -10.71
N GLN A 86 22.83 17.76 -10.24
CA GLN A 86 23.12 17.51 -8.84
C GLN A 86 22.70 18.67 -7.93
N SER A 87 22.88 19.93 -8.33
CA SER A 87 22.54 21.07 -7.46
C SER A 87 21.03 21.20 -7.19
N VAL A 88 20.20 20.84 -8.17
CA VAL A 88 18.74 20.89 -8.05
C VAL A 88 18.25 19.76 -7.15
N ILE A 89 18.85 18.57 -7.30
CA ILE A 89 18.60 17.44 -6.39
C ILE A 89 19.00 17.81 -4.97
N SER A 90 20.20 18.39 -4.76
CA SER A 90 20.65 18.83 -3.42
C SER A 90 19.66 19.81 -2.81
N GLN A 91 19.23 20.84 -3.55
CA GLN A 91 18.27 21.83 -3.05
C GLN A 91 16.90 21.21 -2.70
N MET A 92 16.37 20.34 -3.57
CA MET A 92 15.13 19.61 -3.30
C MET A 92 15.25 18.78 -2.01
N LEU A 93 16.35 18.05 -1.84
CA LEU A 93 16.58 17.21 -0.68
C LEU A 93 16.80 18.02 0.61
N GLU A 94 17.47 19.17 0.53
CA GLU A 94 17.61 20.10 1.66
C GLU A 94 16.24 20.60 2.14
N VAL A 95 15.35 20.97 1.21
CA VAL A 95 13.99 21.38 1.56
C VAL A 95 13.19 20.21 2.12
N LEU A 96 13.20 19.04 1.46
CA LEU A 96 12.54 17.83 1.97
C LEU A 96 13.01 17.46 3.38
N LYS A 97 14.31 17.56 3.64
CA LYS A 97 14.84 17.30 4.98
C LYS A 97 14.37 18.35 5.99
N ASN A 98 14.72 19.61 5.75
CA ASN A 98 14.62 20.65 6.78
C ASN A 98 13.17 21.12 7.00
N GLU A 99 12.39 21.21 5.93
CA GLU A 99 11.03 21.78 5.97
C GLU A 99 9.95 20.71 6.15
N TYR A 100 10.29 19.43 5.94
CA TYR A 100 9.33 18.33 6.05
C TYR A 100 9.81 17.25 7.01
N ASN A 101 10.89 16.51 6.73
CA ASN A 101 11.31 15.38 7.58
C ASN A 101 11.54 15.81 9.04
N ASP A 102 12.34 16.85 9.24
CA ASP A 102 12.71 17.30 10.59
C ASP A 102 11.54 18.00 11.30
N LYS A 103 10.81 18.87 10.59
CA LYS A 103 9.66 19.60 11.15
C LYS A 103 8.49 18.68 11.48
N LEU A 104 8.21 17.69 10.63
CA LEU A 104 7.16 16.71 10.84
C LEU A 104 7.64 15.54 11.73
N ASN A 105 8.90 15.54 12.18
CA ASN A 105 9.50 14.50 13.01
C ASN A 105 9.25 13.08 12.46
N THR A 106 9.48 12.89 11.17
CA THR A 106 9.14 11.63 10.49
C THR A 106 9.97 10.46 11.01
N SER A 107 9.38 9.27 11.09
CA SER A 107 10.04 8.08 11.65
C SER A 107 11.15 7.49 10.76
N PHE A 108 11.09 7.74 9.46
CA PHE A 108 12.13 7.43 8.49
C PHE A 108 12.00 8.40 7.30
N PHE A 109 13.12 8.66 6.62
CA PHE A 109 13.19 9.53 5.47
C PHE A 109 12.97 8.72 4.19
N ILE A 110 11.91 9.03 3.44
CA ILE A 110 11.67 8.44 2.12
C ILE A 110 12.28 9.36 1.06
N THR A 111 13.18 8.83 0.23
CA THR A 111 13.80 9.62 -0.84
C THR A 111 12.78 9.94 -1.93
N PRO A 112 12.93 11.06 -2.68
CA PRO A 112 12.20 11.21 -3.93
C PRO A 112 12.59 10.06 -4.87
N GLY A 113 11.65 9.61 -5.70
CA GLY A 113 11.85 8.54 -6.67
C GLY A 113 10.89 8.66 -7.83
N ILE A 114 11.33 8.23 -9.00
CA ILE A 114 10.65 8.46 -10.27
C ILE A 114 10.02 7.16 -10.77
N TYR A 115 8.83 7.26 -11.36
CA TYR A 115 8.17 6.15 -12.02
C TYR A 115 9.05 5.64 -13.17
N SER A 116 9.43 4.37 -13.07
CA SER A 116 10.43 3.74 -13.91
C SER A 116 9.78 2.70 -14.80
N SER A 117 9.84 2.92 -16.11
CA SER A 117 9.35 1.97 -17.12
C SER A 117 10.42 1.01 -17.64
N ASP A 118 11.66 1.17 -17.18
CA ASP A 118 12.80 0.34 -17.53
C ASP A 118 13.82 0.34 -16.37
N ILE A 119 14.69 -0.66 -16.34
CA ILE A 119 15.79 -0.79 -15.38
C ILE A 119 17.08 -0.97 -16.18
N ASN A 120 17.97 0.01 -16.09
CA ASN A 120 19.22 0.08 -16.84
C ASN A 120 20.24 0.96 -16.10
N GLU A 121 21.38 1.23 -16.72
CA GLU A 121 22.43 2.07 -16.13
C GLU A 121 21.94 3.50 -15.84
N ASP A 122 21.07 4.09 -16.66
CA ASP A 122 20.54 5.44 -16.40
C ASP A 122 19.64 5.46 -15.15
N TRP A 123 18.81 4.42 -14.98
CA TRP A 123 18.02 4.23 -13.78
C TRP A 123 18.92 4.10 -12.55
N TYR A 124 19.98 3.30 -12.63
CA TYR A 124 20.95 3.14 -11.55
C TYR A 124 21.68 4.46 -11.23
N ASN A 125 22.17 5.16 -12.25
CA ASN A 125 22.91 6.41 -12.11
C ASN A 125 22.06 7.50 -11.46
N LEU A 126 20.80 7.64 -11.88
CA LEU A 126 19.89 8.63 -11.32
C LEU A 126 19.59 8.38 -9.84
N ASN A 127 19.24 7.14 -9.48
CA ASN A 127 19.02 6.78 -8.08
C ASN A 127 20.31 6.95 -7.26
N SER A 128 21.47 6.58 -7.82
CA SER A 128 22.76 6.77 -7.17
C SER A 128 23.07 8.24 -6.90
N ILE A 129 22.76 9.16 -7.82
CA ILE A 129 22.92 10.60 -7.59
C ILE A 129 22.05 11.05 -6.42
N ILE A 130 20.76 10.66 -6.39
CA ILE A 130 19.84 11.00 -5.31
C ILE A 130 20.38 10.47 -3.97
N LEU A 131 20.76 9.20 -3.90
CA LEU A 131 21.25 8.57 -2.68
C LEU A 131 22.57 9.17 -2.20
N ASN A 132 23.49 9.49 -3.11
CA ASN A 132 24.74 10.17 -2.77
C ASN A 132 24.50 11.58 -2.22
N GLU A 133 23.50 12.31 -2.73
CA GLU A 133 23.11 13.60 -2.14
C GLU A 133 22.44 13.43 -0.78
N VAL A 134 21.58 12.42 -0.61
CA VAL A 134 20.98 12.07 0.68
C VAL A 134 22.07 11.74 1.72
N ASP A 135 23.14 11.05 1.33
CA ASP A 135 24.25 10.70 2.24
C ASP A 135 25.09 11.91 2.69
N LYS A 136 25.08 13.01 1.92
CA LYS A 136 25.69 14.28 2.33
C LYS A 136 24.84 15.01 3.36
N LEU A 137 23.54 14.71 3.41
CA LEU A 137 22.64 15.29 4.39
C LEU A 137 22.79 14.56 5.73
N LYS A 138 22.83 15.34 6.82
CA LYS A 138 22.84 14.80 8.18
C LYS A 138 21.42 14.38 8.59
N ILE A 139 20.95 13.27 8.03
CA ILE A 139 19.66 12.64 8.37
C ILE A 139 19.92 11.58 9.44
N GLU A 140 19.31 11.72 10.60
CA GLU A 140 19.49 10.80 11.74
C GLU A 140 18.56 9.59 11.65
N GLN A 141 17.42 9.74 10.97
CA GLN A 141 16.43 8.69 10.81
C GLN A 141 16.86 7.67 9.74
N PRO A 142 16.35 6.42 9.79
CA PRO A 142 16.55 5.46 8.71
C PRO A 142 16.13 6.03 7.35
N LYS A 143 16.89 5.70 6.31
CA LYS A 143 16.65 6.15 4.93
C LYS A 143 16.03 5.03 4.13
N TYR A 144 14.96 5.36 3.40
CA TYR A 144 14.21 4.43 2.58
C TYR A 144 14.25 4.92 1.14
N ALA A 145 14.94 4.18 0.26
CA ALA A 145 14.98 4.53 -1.15
C ALA A 145 13.61 4.24 -1.79
N THR A 146 13.08 5.20 -2.53
CA THR A 146 11.84 5.00 -3.29
C THR A 146 12.13 4.25 -4.57
N ILE A 147 11.40 3.15 -4.77
CA ILE A 147 11.38 2.41 -6.04
C ILE A 147 9.95 2.41 -6.55
N CYS A 148 9.71 3.10 -7.67
CA CYS A 148 8.40 3.18 -8.30
C CYS A 148 8.46 2.54 -9.69
N LEU A 149 7.82 1.37 -9.85
CA LEU A 149 7.95 0.53 -11.03
C LEU A 149 6.66 0.49 -11.84
N SER A 150 6.81 0.53 -13.17
CA SER A 150 5.72 0.26 -14.11
C SER A 150 5.28 -1.20 -14.04
N ASN A 151 4.09 -1.45 -14.58
CA ASN A 151 3.63 -2.81 -14.84
C ASN A 151 4.63 -3.63 -15.67
N GLU A 152 5.23 -3.03 -16.70
CA GLU A 152 6.16 -3.71 -17.60
C GLU A 152 7.43 -4.18 -16.89
N VAL A 153 7.98 -3.34 -16.00
CA VAL A 153 9.15 -3.72 -15.20
C VAL A 153 8.80 -4.85 -14.26
N VAL A 154 7.67 -4.76 -13.55
CA VAL A 154 7.27 -5.80 -12.58
C VAL A 154 7.00 -7.14 -13.27
N LYS A 155 6.53 -7.15 -14.52
CA LYS A 155 6.32 -8.40 -15.29
C LYS A 155 7.60 -9.04 -15.81
N SER A 156 8.71 -8.31 -15.87
CA SER A 156 9.98 -8.81 -16.39
C SER A 156 10.86 -9.39 -15.28
N GLU A 157 11.04 -10.71 -15.26
CA GLU A 157 11.97 -11.37 -14.33
C GLU A 157 13.40 -10.80 -14.45
N GLU A 158 13.85 -10.55 -15.69
CA GLU A 158 15.17 -9.98 -15.98
C GLU A 158 15.35 -8.59 -15.35
N LEU A 159 14.36 -7.70 -15.52
CA LEU A 159 14.45 -6.35 -14.95
C LEU A 159 14.32 -6.35 -13.43
N ILE A 160 13.57 -7.31 -12.85
CA ILE A 160 13.51 -7.51 -11.40
C ILE A 160 14.86 -7.95 -10.85
N HIS A 161 15.55 -8.89 -11.50
CA HIS A 161 16.89 -9.33 -11.08
C HIS A 161 17.92 -8.21 -11.23
N LEU A 162 17.88 -7.47 -12.34
CA LEU A 162 18.76 -6.31 -12.52
C LEU A 162 18.51 -5.22 -11.47
N ALA A 163 17.25 -4.95 -11.13
CA ALA A 163 16.92 -4.02 -10.05
C ALA A 163 17.49 -4.49 -8.72
N LEU A 164 17.39 -5.80 -8.40
CA LEU A 164 17.96 -6.37 -7.18
C LEU A 164 19.48 -6.23 -7.12
N GLU A 165 20.19 -6.43 -8.23
CA GLU A 165 21.64 -6.24 -8.32
C GLU A 165 22.00 -4.79 -7.97
N TYR A 166 21.33 -3.81 -8.57
CA TYR A 166 21.56 -2.40 -8.28
C TYR A 166 21.21 -1.99 -6.86
N ILE A 167 20.13 -2.53 -6.28
CA ILE A 167 19.70 -2.21 -4.90
C ILE A 167 20.72 -2.73 -3.87
N GLU A 168 21.48 -3.78 -4.20
CA GLU A 168 22.49 -4.35 -3.30
C GLU A 168 23.55 -3.31 -2.91
N ASP A 169 23.90 -2.42 -3.84
CA ASP A 169 24.91 -1.38 -3.68
C ASP A 169 24.41 -0.16 -2.87
N TRP A 170 23.09 -0.06 -2.63
CA TRP A 170 22.52 1.14 -2.01
C TRP A 170 22.71 1.16 -0.48
N ASN A 171 23.30 2.22 0.04
CA ASN A 171 23.52 2.44 1.48
C ASN A 171 22.28 3.00 2.20
N VAL A 172 21.19 2.23 2.17
CA VAL A 172 19.90 2.55 2.81
C VAL A 172 19.41 1.40 3.67
N GLU A 173 18.69 1.73 4.74
CA GLU A 173 18.09 0.79 5.68
C GLU A 173 16.83 0.12 5.13
N GLY A 174 16.15 0.75 4.17
CA GLY A 174 14.93 0.22 3.59
C GLY A 174 14.63 0.67 2.18
N ILE A 175 13.59 0.06 1.62
CA ILE A 175 12.98 0.40 0.34
C ILE A 175 11.51 0.73 0.59
N TYR A 176 11.08 1.88 0.07
CA TYR A 176 9.67 2.19 -0.10
C TYR A 176 9.28 1.85 -1.54
N LEU A 177 8.56 0.74 -1.69
CA LEU A 177 8.25 0.13 -2.99
C LEU A 177 6.83 0.50 -3.41
N VAL A 178 6.70 0.96 -4.64
CA VAL A 178 5.44 1.26 -5.30
C VAL A 178 5.44 0.56 -6.65
N ALA A 179 4.41 -0.24 -6.91
CA ALA A 179 4.30 -1.05 -8.11
C ALA A 179 2.97 -0.76 -8.80
N GLU A 180 3.02 -0.39 -10.06
CA GLU A 180 1.83 -0.20 -10.88
C GLU A 180 1.21 -1.56 -11.26
N PRO A 181 -0.07 -1.79 -10.96
CA PRO A 181 -0.73 -3.03 -11.33
C PRO A 181 -1.07 -3.06 -12.84
N PRO A 182 -1.20 -4.25 -13.44
CA PRO A 182 -1.62 -4.38 -14.82
C PRO A 182 -2.97 -3.71 -15.07
N ASN A 183 -3.08 -2.90 -16.13
CA ASN A 183 -4.32 -2.24 -16.56
C ASN A 183 -5.00 -1.38 -15.48
N ASN A 184 -4.26 -0.84 -14.49
CA ASN A 184 -4.82 -0.14 -13.34
C ASN A 184 -5.87 -0.96 -12.56
N ASN A 185 -5.77 -2.30 -12.62
CA ASN A 185 -6.69 -3.19 -11.94
C ASN A 185 -6.52 -3.09 -10.42
N TYR A 186 -7.64 -3.09 -9.69
CA TYR A 186 -7.63 -3.12 -8.22
C TYR A 186 -7.16 -4.49 -7.71
N LEU A 187 -7.71 -5.58 -8.25
CA LEU A 187 -7.28 -6.95 -7.96
C LEU A 187 -6.57 -7.51 -9.19
N ILE A 188 -5.46 -8.21 -8.96
CA ILE A 188 -4.47 -8.58 -9.96
C ILE A 188 -4.68 -10.03 -10.38
N GLU A 189 -5.13 -10.21 -11.63
CA GLU A 189 -5.35 -11.53 -12.24
C GLU A 189 -4.05 -12.15 -12.79
N ASP A 190 -2.98 -11.36 -12.95
CA ASP A 190 -1.72 -11.83 -13.53
C ASP A 190 -0.82 -12.49 -12.46
N PRO A 191 -0.62 -13.83 -12.49
CA PRO A 191 0.21 -14.52 -11.50
C PRO A 191 1.70 -14.20 -11.66
N ILE A 192 2.18 -13.84 -12.85
CA ILE A 192 3.60 -13.50 -13.09
C ILE A 192 3.92 -12.18 -12.39
N TRP A 193 3.04 -11.18 -12.53
CA TRP A 193 3.20 -9.91 -11.84
C TRP A 193 3.30 -10.09 -10.31
N LEU A 194 2.42 -10.91 -9.73
CA LEU A 194 2.44 -11.19 -8.28
C LEU A 194 3.69 -11.99 -7.85
N LEU A 195 4.10 -12.98 -8.65
CA LEU A 195 5.30 -13.76 -8.40
C LEU A 195 6.55 -12.87 -8.39
N ASN A 196 6.68 -12.00 -9.37
CA ASN A 196 7.83 -11.12 -9.50
C ASN A 196 7.86 -10.06 -8.41
N LEU A 197 6.70 -9.53 -7.98
CA LEU A 197 6.64 -8.64 -6.82
C LEU A 197 7.07 -9.37 -5.54
N LEU A 198 6.61 -10.62 -5.32
CA LEU A 198 7.07 -11.45 -4.21
C LEU A 198 8.58 -11.69 -4.28
N ASP A 199 9.12 -11.96 -5.47
CA ASP A 199 10.54 -12.20 -5.70
C ASP A 199 11.39 -10.97 -5.37
N LEU A 200 10.97 -9.79 -5.85
CA LEU A 200 11.61 -8.50 -5.58
C LEU A 200 11.64 -8.22 -4.08
N VAL A 201 10.49 -8.32 -3.40
CA VAL A 201 10.41 -8.09 -1.95
C VAL A 201 11.33 -9.05 -1.21
N ALA A 202 11.30 -10.34 -1.53
CA ALA A 202 12.15 -11.33 -0.87
C ALA A 202 13.64 -11.08 -1.14
N GLY A 203 14.00 -10.67 -2.36
CA GLY A 203 15.36 -10.30 -2.73
C GLY A 203 15.88 -9.13 -1.89
N ILE A 204 15.11 -8.05 -1.77
CA ILE A 204 15.45 -6.88 -0.95
C ILE A 204 15.58 -7.29 0.53
N LYS A 205 14.64 -8.11 1.05
CA LYS A 205 14.71 -8.63 2.42
C LYS A 205 15.97 -9.47 2.66
N LEU A 206 16.37 -10.30 1.69
CA LEU A 206 17.60 -11.11 1.77
C LEU A 206 18.87 -10.25 1.80
N GLN A 207 18.84 -9.05 1.23
CA GLN A 207 19.88 -8.01 1.37
C GLN A 207 19.81 -7.26 2.72
N ARG A 208 18.96 -7.71 3.66
CA ARG A 208 18.76 -7.16 5.02
C ARG A 208 18.21 -5.74 5.04
N LYS A 209 17.50 -5.34 3.99
CA LYS A 209 16.80 -4.06 3.96
C LYS A 209 15.36 -4.24 4.44
N LYS A 210 14.77 -3.17 4.95
CA LYS A 210 13.33 -3.10 5.25
C LYS A 210 12.53 -2.88 3.96
N VAL A 211 11.30 -3.37 3.90
CA VAL A 211 10.42 -3.15 2.74
C VAL A 211 9.04 -2.69 3.19
N VAL A 212 8.66 -1.49 2.73
CA VAL A 212 7.32 -0.92 2.92
C VAL A 212 6.68 -0.79 1.55
N ILE A 213 5.52 -1.39 1.35
CA ILE A 213 4.81 -1.34 0.07
C ILE A 213 3.73 -0.27 0.13
N GLY A 214 3.88 0.79 -0.66
CA GLY A 214 2.87 1.82 -0.83
C GLY A 214 1.68 1.33 -1.66
N TYR A 215 0.51 1.96 -1.49
CA TYR A 215 -0.66 1.73 -2.34
C TYR A 215 -1.10 0.26 -2.45
N ALA A 216 -1.14 -0.44 -1.33
CA ALA A 216 -1.48 -1.85 -1.24
C ALA A 216 -2.96 -2.08 -0.86
N ASN A 217 -3.50 -3.20 -1.32
CA ASN A 217 -4.79 -3.73 -0.90
C ASN A 217 -4.66 -5.12 -0.25
N HIS A 218 -5.80 -5.72 0.09
CA HIS A 218 -5.86 -7.01 0.79
C HIS A 218 -5.29 -8.19 -0.01
N GLN A 219 -5.22 -8.15 -1.34
CA GLN A 219 -4.56 -9.22 -2.11
C GLN A 219 -3.05 -9.28 -1.80
N LEU A 220 -2.43 -8.12 -1.54
CA LEU A 220 -1.00 -8.02 -1.22
C LEU A 220 -0.65 -8.49 0.20
N LEU A 221 -1.62 -9.02 0.96
CA LEU A 221 -1.33 -9.80 2.18
C LEU A 221 -0.40 -10.99 1.88
N CYS A 222 -0.34 -11.47 0.63
CA CYS A 222 0.61 -12.50 0.21
C CYS A 222 2.08 -12.09 0.40
N LEU A 223 2.41 -10.80 0.41
CA LEU A 223 3.76 -10.28 0.63
C LEU A 223 4.30 -10.59 2.03
N ALA A 224 3.43 -11.00 2.96
CA ALA A 224 3.86 -11.60 4.21
C ALA A 224 4.78 -12.80 3.99
N SER A 225 4.55 -13.61 2.95
CA SER A 225 5.39 -14.76 2.57
C SER A 225 6.80 -14.34 2.14
N ALA A 226 6.95 -13.13 1.60
CA ALA A 226 8.25 -12.52 1.27
C ALA A 226 8.86 -11.72 2.44
N LYS A 227 8.19 -11.73 3.60
CA LYS A 227 8.57 -11.00 4.82
C LYS A 227 8.63 -9.47 4.66
N ALA A 228 7.69 -8.91 3.88
CA ALA A 228 7.47 -7.47 3.88
C ALA A 228 7.29 -6.93 5.30
N ASP A 229 7.88 -5.76 5.58
CA ASP A 229 7.82 -5.16 6.91
C ASP A 229 6.48 -4.43 7.11
N ALA A 230 5.99 -3.72 6.10
CA ALA A 230 4.66 -3.12 6.11
C ALA A 230 4.04 -3.03 4.71
N ILE A 231 2.71 -2.97 4.68
CA ILE A 231 1.94 -2.49 3.54
C ILE A 231 1.23 -1.20 3.93
N ALA A 232 0.97 -0.30 2.98
CA ALA A 232 0.27 0.95 3.21
C ALA A 232 -1.02 1.02 2.40
N SER A 233 -2.13 1.35 3.05
CA SER A 233 -3.46 1.39 2.43
C SER A 233 -4.28 2.56 2.94
N GLY A 234 -5.32 2.97 2.21
CA GLY A 234 -6.13 4.14 2.58
C GLY A 234 -7.63 3.98 2.33
N ASN A 235 -8.35 5.10 2.30
CA ASN A 235 -9.81 5.13 2.14
C ASN A 235 -10.28 4.76 0.71
N TRP A 236 -9.72 5.39 -0.31
CA TRP A 236 -10.14 5.25 -1.71
C TRP A 236 -9.33 4.21 -2.48
N LEU A 237 -9.86 3.67 -3.58
CA LEU A 237 -9.11 2.68 -4.37
C LEU A 237 -7.74 3.20 -4.86
N ASN A 238 -7.63 4.49 -5.17
CA ASN A 238 -6.39 5.12 -5.64
C ASN A 238 -5.31 5.30 -4.55
N VAL A 239 -5.62 5.07 -3.26
CA VAL A 239 -4.65 4.90 -2.15
C VAL A 239 -4.47 3.43 -1.76
N ARG A 240 -5.13 2.50 -2.45
CA ARG A 240 -5.04 1.03 -2.25
C ARG A 240 -4.47 0.30 -3.47
N SER A 241 -4.23 1.03 -4.54
CA SER A 241 -3.73 0.58 -5.83
C SER A 241 -3.07 1.78 -6.48
N PHE A 242 -1.80 1.66 -6.83
CA PHE A 242 -1.08 2.76 -7.46
C PHE A 242 -1.62 3.00 -8.86
N ASN A 243 -1.75 4.27 -9.24
CA ASN A 243 -2.06 4.70 -10.60
C ASN A 243 -1.43 6.08 -10.81
N THR A 244 -0.67 6.21 -11.89
CA THR A 244 -0.01 7.44 -12.33
C THR A 244 -0.99 8.60 -12.59
N ASP A 245 -2.20 8.31 -13.08
CA ASP A 245 -3.26 9.31 -13.35
C ASP A 245 -3.59 10.16 -12.12
N ARG A 246 -3.44 9.60 -10.91
CA ARG A 246 -3.73 10.31 -9.66
C ARG A 246 -2.87 11.56 -9.51
N PHE A 247 -1.65 11.55 -10.04
CA PHE A 247 -0.70 12.64 -9.90
C PHE A 247 -0.83 13.67 -11.01
N ASN A 248 -1.80 13.57 -11.91
CA ASN A 248 -2.10 14.61 -12.87
C ASN A 248 -3.37 15.39 -12.45
N ALA A 249 -3.63 16.50 -13.13
CA ALA A 249 -4.81 17.31 -12.92
C ALA A 249 -6.07 16.44 -13.15
N PRO A 250 -7.05 16.50 -12.23
CA PRO A 250 -8.27 15.72 -12.41
C PRO A 250 -9.00 16.18 -13.67
N PRO A 251 -9.62 15.26 -14.44
CA PRO A 251 -10.39 15.64 -15.61
C PRO A 251 -11.58 16.55 -15.22
N PRO A 252 -11.97 17.52 -16.08
CA PRO A 252 -12.95 18.56 -15.76
C PRO A 252 -14.32 18.06 -15.25
N ASP A 253 -14.75 16.87 -15.71
CA ASP A 253 -16.13 16.38 -15.55
C ASP A 253 -16.24 15.00 -14.87
N GLY A 254 -15.33 14.69 -13.94
CA GLY A 254 -15.30 13.40 -13.26
C GLY A 254 -16.23 13.28 -12.05
N VAL A 255 -17.56 13.33 -12.21
CA VAL A 255 -18.47 12.92 -11.11
C VAL A 255 -18.62 11.40 -11.12
N GLY A 256 -17.61 10.70 -10.62
CA GLY A 256 -17.70 9.27 -10.37
C GLY A 256 -18.86 8.96 -9.42
N ARG A 257 -19.72 8.00 -9.79
CA ARG A 257 -20.85 7.58 -8.96
C ARG A 257 -20.31 6.95 -7.66
N ARG A 258 -20.43 7.68 -6.55
CA ARG A 258 -20.04 7.18 -5.23
C ARG A 258 -20.97 6.04 -4.83
N SER A 259 -20.38 4.94 -4.35
CA SER A 259 -21.11 3.80 -3.81
C SER A 259 -20.43 3.40 -2.51
N THR A 260 -21.22 3.09 -1.49
CA THR A 260 -20.72 2.54 -0.22
C THR A 260 -20.46 1.05 -0.39
N TRP A 261 -19.30 0.60 0.07
CA TRP A 261 -18.88 -0.80 0.01
C TRP A 261 -18.63 -1.33 1.43
N TYR A 262 -18.88 -2.60 1.64
CA TYR A 262 -18.52 -3.32 2.84
C TYR A 262 -17.42 -4.32 2.50
N TYR A 263 -16.35 -4.34 3.27
CA TYR A 263 -15.29 -5.33 3.11
C TYR A 263 -15.60 -6.54 3.98
N CYS A 264 -15.80 -7.71 3.37
CA CYS A 264 -15.90 -8.97 4.07
C CYS A 264 -14.49 -9.58 4.19
N PRO A 265 -13.81 -9.45 5.35
CA PRO A 265 -12.41 -9.85 5.46
C PRO A 265 -12.19 -11.36 5.34
N GLN A 266 -13.20 -12.19 5.66
CA GLN A 266 -13.13 -13.64 5.51
C GLN A 266 -13.19 -14.06 4.04
N ALA A 267 -13.93 -13.32 3.22
CA ALA A 267 -14.05 -13.56 1.78
C ALA A 267 -12.98 -12.80 0.97
N LEU A 268 -12.15 -11.97 1.64
CA LEU A 268 -11.24 -11.02 1.02
C LEU A 268 -11.91 -10.19 -0.09
N SER A 269 -13.20 -9.88 0.07
CA SER A 269 -14.02 -9.30 -0.99
C SER A 269 -14.78 -8.09 -0.51
N GLU A 270 -15.07 -7.14 -1.40
CA GLU A 270 -15.93 -6.00 -1.09
C GLU A 270 -17.29 -6.12 -1.79
N TYR A 271 -18.37 -5.83 -1.04
CA TYR A 271 -19.74 -5.92 -1.51
C TYR A 271 -20.47 -4.57 -1.40
N GLN A 272 -21.26 -4.23 -2.40
CA GLN A 272 -22.13 -3.05 -2.33
C GLN A 272 -23.29 -3.33 -1.37
N ILE A 273 -23.83 -2.28 -0.71
CA ILE A 273 -24.98 -2.43 0.21
C ILE A 273 -26.16 -3.21 -0.39
N PRO A 274 -26.57 -3.03 -1.67
CA PRO A 274 -27.62 -3.84 -2.27
C PRO A 274 -27.32 -5.35 -2.31
N MET A 275 -26.05 -5.76 -2.36
CA MET A 275 -25.66 -7.18 -2.27
C MET A 275 -25.80 -7.71 -0.85
N LEU A 276 -25.57 -6.85 0.16
CA LEU A 276 -25.85 -7.21 1.55
C LEU A 276 -27.35 -7.34 1.80
N ASP A 277 -28.18 -6.48 1.21
CA ASP A 277 -29.65 -6.60 1.26
C ASP A 277 -30.12 -7.95 0.70
N MET A 278 -29.50 -8.42 -0.38
CA MET A 278 -29.75 -9.77 -0.91
C MET A 278 -29.35 -10.84 0.09
N GLY A 279 -28.19 -10.71 0.74
CA GLY A 279 -27.76 -11.63 1.80
C GLY A 279 -28.69 -11.65 3.01
N TYR A 280 -29.24 -10.51 3.40
CA TYR A 280 -30.30 -10.40 4.42
C TYR A 280 -31.57 -11.14 3.98
N ARG A 281 -32.06 -10.87 2.77
CA ARG A 281 -33.27 -11.51 2.24
C ARG A 281 -33.15 -13.02 2.09
N LEU A 282 -31.95 -13.52 1.78
CA LEU A 282 -31.68 -14.94 1.59
C LEU A 282 -31.25 -15.65 2.88
N GLY A 283 -31.17 -14.96 4.01
CA GLY A 283 -30.83 -15.56 5.30
C GLY A 283 -29.37 -15.99 5.43
N VAL A 284 -28.44 -15.35 4.71
CA VAL A 284 -27.00 -15.66 4.72
C VAL A 284 -26.15 -14.52 5.31
N SER A 285 -26.78 -13.59 6.04
CA SER A 285 -26.08 -12.45 6.67
C SER A 285 -24.98 -12.87 7.64
N ASP A 286 -25.17 -13.97 8.36
CA ASP A 286 -24.17 -14.49 9.31
C ASP A 286 -22.86 -14.88 8.63
N GLN A 287 -22.89 -15.28 7.36
CA GLN A 287 -21.69 -15.61 6.57
C GLN A 287 -20.98 -14.37 6.03
N LEU A 288 -21.68 -13.23 5.97
CA LEU A 288 -21.12 -11.93 5.57
C LEU A 288 -20.60 -11.14 6.77
N ALA A 289 -21.15 -11.38 7.96
CA ALA A 289 -20.81 -10.63 9.17
C ALA A 289 -19.31 -10.76 9.49
N THR A 290 -18.67 -9.64 9.81
CA THR A 290 -17.26 -9.64 10.21
C THR A 290 -17.11 -10.33 11.56
N ASP A 291 -16.17 -11.27 11.62
CA ASP A 291 -15.86 -11.98 12.86
C ASP A 291 -15.34 -11.04 13.94
N ALA A 292 -15.72 -11.28 15.20
CA ALA A 292 -15.36 -10.42 16.32
C ALA A 292 -13.84 -10.28 16.51
N SER A 293 -13.04 -11.26 16.06
CA SER A 293 -11.58 -11.20 16.15
C SER A 293 -10.96 -10.06 15.32
N PHE A 294 -11.68 -9.43 14.39
CA PHE A 294 -11.21 -8.26 13.66
C PHE A 294 -11.32 -6.95 14.47
N ASN A 295 -12.03 -6.97 15.60
CA ASN A 295 -12.25 -5.82 16.48
C ASN A 295 -12.75 -4.58 15.71
N SER A 296 -13.67 -4.78 14.75
CA SER A 296 -14.24 -3.70 13.96
C SER A 296 -15.73 -3.53 14.23
N SER A 297 -16.09 -2.64 15.14
CA SER A 297 -17.50 -2.29 15.38
C SER A 297 -18.15 -1.42 14.30
N TYR A 298 -17.34 -0.88 13.37
CA TYR A 298 -17.82 0.02 12.31
C TYR A 298 -18.88 -0.60 11.38
N SER A 299 -18.89 -1.93 11.24
CA SER A 299 -19.85 -2.65 10.39
C SER A 299 -21.02 -3.27 11.15
N ASP A 300 -21.03 -3.25 12.48
CA ASP A 300 -22.01 -4.01 13.29
C ASP A 300 -23.45 -3.64 12.97
N VAL A 301 -23.69 -2.35 12.67
CA VAL A 301 -25.01 -1.84 12.30
C VAL A 301 -25.60 -2.56 11.09
N LEU A 302 -24.78 -3.02 10.14
CA LEU A 302 -25.22 -3.76 8.94
C LEU A 302 -25.82 -5.13 9.26
N PHE A 303 -25.45 -5.72 10.39
CA PHE A 303 -25.81 -7.10 10.78
C PHE A 303 -26.64 -7.15 12.06
N SER A 304 -27.21 -6.02 12.48
CA SER A 304 -27.98 -5.85 13.72
C SER A 304 -29.45 -6.33 13.65
N GLY A 305 -29.84 -7.05 12.59
CA GLY A 305 -31.20 -7.57 12.40
C GLY A 305 -32.14 -6.70 11.55
N ALA A 306 -31.67 -5.55 11.05
CA ALA A 306 -32.36 -4.74 10.06
C ALA A 306 -31.79 -4.97 8.65
N GLN A 307 -32.55 -4.62 7.61
CA GLN A 307 -32.06 -4.64 6.23
C GLN A 307 -30.87 -3.67 6.08
N PRO A 308 -29.72 -4.09 5.54
CA PRO A 308 -28.50 -3.26 5.48
C PRO A 308 -28.69 -1.84 4.92
N SER A 309 -29.48 -1.66 3.85
CA SER A 309 -29.76 -0.33 3.27
C SER A 309 -30.63 0.59 4.13
N SER A 310 -31.26 0.05 5.19
CA SER A 310 -32.04 0.84 6.17
C SER A 310 -31.21 1.29 7.38
N THR A 311 -29.94 0.88 7.45
CA THR A 311 -29.03 1.19 8.56
C THR A 311 -28.33 2.54 8.35
N SER A 312 -27.66 3.04 9.39
CA SER A 312 -26.85 4.26 9.32
C SER A 312 -25.45 4.06 8.74
N TYR A 313 -25.12 2.87 8.22
CA TYR A 313 -23.78 2.56 7.71
C TYR A 313 -23.40 3.45 6.53
N GLY A 314 -22.33 4.23 6.69
CA GLY A 314 -21.89 5.20 5.72
C GLY A 314 -20.52 4.91 5.09
N GLU A 315 -20.11 5.84 4.23
CA GLU A 315 -18.80 5.83 3.58
C GLU A 315 -17.64 5.91 4.59
N SER A 316 -17.78 6.73 5.65
CA SER A 316 -16.76 6.82 6.70
C SER A 316 -16.59 5.49 7.45
N ASP A 317 -17.71 4.81 7.76
CA ASP A 317 -17.69 3.50 8.41
C ASP A 317 -17.03 2.45 7.52
N SER A 318 -17.34 2.46 6.22
CA SER A 318 -16.70 1.62 5.21
C SER A 318 -15.17 1.73 5.19
N PHE A 319 -14.65 2.95 5.19
CA PHE A 319 -13.21 3.18 5.18
C PHE A 319 -12.53 2.73 6.46
N LYS A 320 -13.12 3.08 7.62
CA LYS A 320 -12.59 2.68 8.93
C LYS A 320 -12.65 1.17 9.13
N HIS A 321 -13.76 0.56 8.73
CA HIS A 321 -13.95 -0.89 8.73
C HIS A 321 -12.88 -1.60 7.90
N TYR A 322 -12.69 -1.20 6.65
CA TYR A 322 -11.67 -1.78 5.77
C TYR A 322 -10.27 -1.70 6.39
N LEU A 323 -9.86 -0.52 6.87
CA LEU A 323 -8.53 -0.30 7.44
C LEU A 323 -8.33 -1.08 8.75
N GLN A 324 -9.35 -1.16 9.62
CA GLN A 324 -9.32 -1.97 10.84
C GLN A 324 -9.14 -3.47 10.52
N CYS A 325 -9.93 -3.97 9.57
CA CYS A 325 -9.87 -5.37 9.17
C CYS A 325 -8.52 -5.71 8.53
N LEU A 326 -8.07 -4.88 7.58
CA LEU A 326 -6.78 -5.06 6.92
C LEU A 326 -5.62 -4.96 7.92
N ARG A 327 -5.69 -4.06 8.91
CA ARG A 327 -4.68 -3.98 9.97
C ARG A 327 -4.56 -5.30 10.71
N THR A 328 -5.71 -5.86 11.11
CA THR A 328 -5.74 -7.12 11.84
C THR A 328 -5.17 -8.26 11.00
N GLN A 329 -5.46 -8.30 9.70
CA GLN A 329 -4.88 -9.30 8.79
C GLN A 329 -3.37 -9.13 8.63
N SER A 330 -2.89 -7.90 8.42
CA SER A 330 -1.46 -7.59 8.28
C SER A 330 -0.68 -7.99 9.53
N LEU A 331 -1.14 -7.59 10.72
CA LEU A 331 -0.47 -7.92 11.97
C LEU A 331 -0.42 -9.43 12.24
N ARG A 332 -1.40 -10.19 11.72
CA ARG A 332 -1.48 -11.65 11.87
C ARG A 332 -0.79 -12.42 10.75
N SER A 333 -0.37 -11.79 9.65
CA SER A 333 0.04 -12.50 8.44
C SER A 333 1.39 -13.21 8.58
N VAL A 334 2.39 -12.53 9.14
CA VAL A 334 3.74 -13.07 9.36
C VAL A 334 3.76 -13.96 10.60
N LYS A 335 4.31 -15.17 10.45
CA LYS A 335 4.46 -16.18 11.51
C LYS A 335 5.93 -16.39 11.89
N PRO A 336 6.22 -17.12 12.99
CA PRO A 336 7.59 -17.39 13.43
C PRO A 336 8.48 -18.09 12.40
N THR A 337 7.91 -18.85 11.46
CA THR A 337 8.66 -19.47 10.36
C THR A 337 8.08 -19.12 8.99
N TYR A 338 8.91 -19.26 7.95
CA TYR A 338 8.49 -19.10 6.57
C TYR A 338 7.36 -20.08 6.22
N GLU A 339 7.52 -21.37 6.54
CA GLU A 339 6.51 -22.39 6.25
C GLU A 339 5.16 -22.07 6.91
N GLN A 340 5.15 -21.68 8.18
CA GLN A 340 3.91 -21.27 8.88
C GLN A 340 3.26 -20.05 8.23
N THR A 341 4.07 -19.08 7.77
CA THR A 341 3.58 -17.88 7.09
C THR A 341 2.93 -18.25 5.76
N LYS A 342 3.63 -19.00 4.92
CA LYS A 342 3.12 -19.49 3.63
C LYS A 342 1.81 -20.26 3.78
N GLN A 343 1.77 -21.21 4.71
CA GLN A 343 0.56 -22.02 4.95
C GLN A 343 -0.60 -21.15 5.47
N SER A 344 -0.32 -20.17 6.34
CA SER A 344 -1.35 -19.24 6.83
C SER A 344 -1.94 -18.39 5.71
N VAL A 345 -1.11 -17.85 4.81
CA VAL A 345 -1.58 -17.06 3.67
C VAL A 345 -2.37 -17.94 2.70
N ARG A 346 -1.86 -19.14 2.39
CA ARG A 346 -2.53 -20.10 1.50
C ARG A 346 -3.92 -20.48 2.04
N MET A 347 -4.01 -20.83 3.32
CA MET A 347 -5.27 -21.15 3.99
C MET A 347 -6.24 -19.98 3.96
N GLN A 348 -5.76 -18.75 4.12
CA GLN A 348 -6.60 -17.55 4.02
C GLN A 348 -7.22 -17.41 2.62
N PHE A 349 -6.42 -17.62 1.56
CA PHE A 349 -6.90 -17.52 0.18
C PHE A 349 -7.85 -18.68 -0.19
N GLU A 350 -7.56 -19.90 0.23
CA GLU A 350 -8.45 -21.06 0.03
C GLU A 350 -9.78 -20.88 0.78
N THR A 351 -9.74 -20.35 2.01
CA THR A 351 -10.95 -20.04 2.80
C THR A 351 -11.77 -18.94 2.12
N ALA A 352 -11.11 -17.88 1.65
CA ALA A 352 -11.77 -16.82 0.90
C ALA A 352 -12.45 -17.38 -0.35
N SER A 353 -11.77 -18.27 -1.09
CA SER A 353 -12.34 -18.94 -2.27
C SER A 353 -13.59 -19.74 -1.94
N MET A 354 -13.55 -20.58 -0.90
CA MET A 354 -14.72 -21.37 -0.49
C MET A 354 -15.91 -20.47 -0.11
N LEU A 355 -15.64 -19.37 0.58
CA LEU A 355 -16.68 -18.43 0.98
C LEU A 355 -17.22 -17.63 -0.21
N THR A 356 -16.36 -17.16 -1.12
CA THR A 356 -16.83 -16.47 -2.33
C THR A 356 -17.67 -17.40 -3.20
N ASP A 357 -17.30 -18.67 -3.36
CA ASP A 357 -18.10 -19.65 -4.11
C ASP A 357 -19.48 -19.84 -3.47
N PHE A 358 -19.53 -19.98 -2.14
CA PHE A 358 -20.78 -20.05 -1.40
C PHE A 358 -21.65 -18.80 -1.61
N LEU A 359 -21.06 -17.60 -1.49
CA LEU A 359 -21.78 -16.34 -1.63
C LEU A 359 -22.31 -16.15 -3.07
N GLN A 360 -21.53 -16.51 -4.08
CA GLN A 360 -21.93 -16.42 -5.48
C GLN A 360 -23.05 -17.40 -5.84
N ASN A 361 -23.02 -18.61 -5.29
CA ASN A 361 -24.11 -19.58 -5.41
C ASN A 361 -25.41 -19.09 -4.75
N ASN A 362 -25.30 -18.18 -3.78
CA ASN A 362 -26.43 -17.46 -3.17
C ASN A 362 -26.68 -16.08 -3.80
N GLY A 363 -26.13 -15.79 -4.98
CA GLY A 363 -26.41 -14.55 -5.73
C GLY A 363 -25.74 -13.28 -5.19
N ILE A 364 -24.80 -13.40 -4.26
CA ILE A 364 -24.04 -12.27 -3.70
C ILE A 364 -22.70 -12.18 -4.42
N ARG A 365 -22.43 -11.06 -5.10
CA ARG A 365 -21.24 -10.89 -5.96
C ARG A 365 -20.55 -9.55 -5.70
N GLY A 366 -19.22 -9.56 -5.60
CA GLY A 366 -18.37 -8.38 -5.37
C GLY A 366 -17.95 -7.63 -6.65
N LYS A 367 -18.38 -8.11 -7.83
CA LYS A 367 -17.96 -7.60 -9.15
C LYS A 367 -16.42 -7.62 -9.27
N ASN A 368 -15.80 -6.51 -9.67
CA ASN A 368 -14.35 -6.37 -9.78
C ASN A 368 -13.61 -6.25 -8.42
N ARG A 369 -14.34 -6.30 -7.30
CA ARG A 369 -13.77 -6.39 -5.94
C ARG A 369 -14.04 -7.74 -5.27
N ASP A 370 -14.43 -8.74 -6.06
CA ASP A 370 -14.62 -10.12 -5.62
C ASP A 370 -13.30 -10.88 -5.72
N PHE A 371 -12.85 -11.48 -4.62
CA PHE A 371 -11.57 -12.18 -4.56
C PHE A 371 -11.56 -13.42 -5.43
N SER A 372 -12.73 -14.02 -5.72
CA SER A 372 -12.83 -15.19 -6.61
C SER A 372 -12.18 -14.95 -7.97
N ASN A 373 -12.12 -13.70 -8.42
CA ASN A 373 -11.51 -13.33 -9.70
C ASN A 373 -9.99 -13.54 -9.71
N VAL A 374 -9.35 -13.60 -8.53
CA VAL A 374 -7.89 -13.59 -8.37
C VAL A 374 -7.34 -14.65 -7.43
N VAL A 375 -8.17 -15.56 -6.90
CA VAL A 375 -7.70 -16.66 -6.04
C VAL A 375 -6.66 -17.50 -6.76
N ASP A 376 -6.99 -17.97 -7.97
CA ASP A 376 -6.13 -18.89 -8.73
C ASP A 376 -4.79 -18.25 -9.09
N SER A 377 -4.81 -16.98 -9.53
CA SER A 377 -3.58 -16.24 -9.83
C SER A 377 -2.71 -16.04 -8.58
N SER A 378 -3.33 -15.73 -7.45
CA SER A 378 -2.65 -15.52 -6.17
C SER A 378 -2.04 -16.81 -5.62
N LEU A 379 -2.76 -17.94 -5.70
CA LEU A 379 -2.27 -19.26 -5.28
C LEU A 379 -1.18 -19.78 -6.22
N ALA A 380 -1.30 -19.55 -7.53
CA ALA A 380 -0.28 -19.90 -8.50
C ALA A 380 1.03 -19.15 -8.23
N ALA A 381 0.95 -17.83 -7.99
CA ALA A 381 2.10 -17.00 -7.65
C ALA A 381 2.78 -17.48 -6.35
N LEU A 382 2.03 -17.75 -5.28
CA LEU A 382 2.57 -18.28 -4.02
C LEU A 382 3.26 -19.64 -4.20
N THR A 383 2.68 -20.51 -5.01
CA THR A 383 3.26 -21.84 -5.29
C THR A 383 4.56 -21.74 -6.07
N ALA A 384 4.61 -20.86 -7.08
CA ALA A 384 5.82 -20.61 -7.85
C ALA A 384 6.90 -19.94 -6.99
N PHE A 385 6.52 -18.97 -6.17
CA PHE A 385 7.42 -18.27 -5.25
C PHE A 385 8.07 -19.22 -4.25
N ASP A 386 7.31 -20.18 -3.70
CA ASP A 386 7.86 -21.19 -2.79
C ASP A 386 8.94 -22.05 -3.44
N LYS A 387 8.75 -22.41 -4.71
CA LYS A 387 9.78 -23.14 -5.48
C LYS A 387 11.02 -22.28 -5.71
N LEU A 388 10.85 -20.98 -5.92
CA LEU A 388 11.94 -20.04 -6.22
C LEU A 388 12.76 -19.66 -4.98
N ARG A 389 12.10 -19.27 -3.89
CA ARG A 389 12.73 -18.69 -2.69
C ARG A 389 12.55 -19.50 -1.42
N GLY A 390 11.66 -20.50 -1.39
CA GLY A 390 11.24 -21.17 -0.17
C GLY A 390 12.37 -21.81 0.62
N LEU A 391 13.34 -22.45 -0.04
CA LEU A 391 14.51 -23.02 0.64
C LEU A 391 15.34 -21.93 1.34
N ARG A 392 15.67 -20.84 0.62
CA ARG A 392 16.46 -19.73 1.17
C ARG A 392 15.73 -19.04 2.33
N LEU A 393 14.43 -18.80 2.18
CA LEU A 393 13.61 -18.16 3.20
C LEU A 393 13.48 -19.04 4.44
N ASN A 394 13.29 -20.36 4.31
CA ASN A 394 13.29 -21.27 5.45
C ASN A 394 14.57 -21.14 6.30
N HIS A 395 15.75 -21.05 5.66
CA HIS A 395 17.02 -20.94 6.37
C HIS A 395 17.30 -19.55 6.96
N ARG A 396 16.81 -18.48 6.30
CA ARG A 396 17.12 -17.11 6.69
C ARG A 396 16.02 -16.44 7.51
N TRP A 397 14.81 -17.01 7.57
CA TRP A 397 13.60 -16.35 8.08
C TRP A 397 13.79 -15.62 9.40
N ALA A 398 14.36 -16.27 10.42
CA ALA A 398 14.52 -15.67 11.75
C ALA A 398 15.40 -14.41 11.75
N ASN A 399 16.26 -14.24 10.75
CA ASN A 399 17.25 -13.15 10.65
C ASN A 399 16.86 -12.05 9.66
N LEU A 400 15.68 -12.13 9.03
CA LEU A 400 15.18 -11.17 8.03
C LEU A 400 14.36 -10.01 8.64
#